data_AF-A0A6J2Y124-F1
#
_entry.id   AF-A0A6J2Y124-F1
#
_cell.length_a   1.000
_cell.length_b   1.000
_cell.length_c   1.000
_cell.angle_alpha   90.00
_cell.angle_beta   90.00
_cell.angle_gamma   90.00
#
_symmetry.space_group_name_H-M   'P 1'
#
loop_
_entity.id
_entity.type
_entity.pdbx_description
1 polymer ?
#
loop_
_entity_poly.entity_id
_entity_poly.type
_entity_poly.pdbx_seq_one_letter_code
_entity_poly.pdbx_strand_id
1 'polypeptide(L)'
;MTDPVIALNDHFHYNSKMGKALQQFLPPNDRKMIQLWFDKLINMDRNVEQMIIRSDYMWFILLMLQGRKLRDPFTKLPPIHLPPLKKFVPLHVYEEVLISNEPNMIYVNRKSSDDILNLKEKKTHATSCSSLD
;
A
#
# COMPACT_ATOMS: atom_id res chain seq x y z
N MET A 1 29.55 14.13 -6.33
CA MET A 1 28.11 14.00 -6.00
C MET A 1 27.41 13.55 -7.27
N THR A 2 26.64 12.48 -7.22
CA THR A 2 25.86 12.01 -8.38
C THR A 2 24.73 12.99 -8.64
N ASP A 3 24.46 13.29 -9.91
CA ASP A 3 23.33 14.13 -10.32
C ASP A 3 22.01 13.51 -9.79
N PRO A 4 21.19 14.27 -9.04
CA PRO A 4 19.91 13.79 -8.52
C PRO A 4 18.99 13.20 -9.60
N VAL A 5 19.04 13.71 -10.83
CA VAL A 5 18.23 13.20 -11.95
C VAL A 5 18.70 11.81 -12.38
N ILE A 6 20.01 11.59 -12.42
CA ILE A 6 20.60 10.29 -12.72
C ILE A 6 20.21 9.29 -11.63
N ALA A 7 20.38 9.66 -10.35
CA ALA A 7 20.03 8.82 -9.22
C ALA A 7 18.53 8.43 -9.23
N LEU A 8 17.64 9.38 -9.55
CA LEU A 8 16.21 9.13 -9.66
C LEU A 8 15.90 8.08 -10.74
N ASN A 9 16.57 8.18 -11.89
CA ASN A 9 16.38 7.22 -12.98
C ASN A 9 16.91 5.83 -12.62
N ASP A 10 18.10 5.77 -12.01
CA ASP A 10 18.73 4.52 -11.60
C ASP A 10 17.88 3.78 -10.56
N HIS A 11 17.35 4.51 -9.57
CA HIS A 11 16.42 3.96 -8.59
C HIS A 11 15.15 3.41 -9.24
N PHE A 12 14.56 4.15 -10.18
CA PHE A 12 13.39 3.69 -10.92
C PHE A 12 13.68 2.39 -11.69
N HIS A 13 14.80 2.31 -12.40
CA HIS A 13 15.17 1.11 -13.16
C HIS A 13 15.50 -0.08 -12.27
N TYR A 14 16.17 0.15 -11.13
CA TYR A 14 16.38 -0.89 -10.12
C TYR A 14 15.04 -1.44 -9.61
N ASN A 15 14.14 -0.55 -9.19
CA ASN A 15 12.81 -0.91 -8.72
C ASN A 15 11.97 -1.63 -9.79
N SER A 16 12.10 -1.22 -11.05
CA SER A 16 11.43 -1.89 -12.19
C SER A 16 11.92 -3.33 -12.38
N LYS A 17 13.23 -3.58 -12.25
CA LYS A 17 13.80 -4.95 -12.33
C LYS A 17 13.29 -5.80 -11.18
N MET A 18 13.28 -5.26 -9.96
CA MET A 18 12.72 -5.94 -8.78
C MET A 18 11.22 -6.24 -8.97
N GLY A 19 10.44 -5.29 -9.48
CA GLY A 19 9.02 -5.47 -9.77
C GLY A 19 8.77 -6.58 -10.80
N LYS A 20 9.58 -6.66 -11.86
CA LYS A 20 9.52 -7.75 -12.86
C LYS A 20 9.86 -9.13 -12.30
N ALA A 21 10.68 -9.21 -11.26
CA ALA A 21 10.92 -10.46 -10.54
C ALA A 21 9.71 -10.82 -9.67
N LEU A 22 9.16 -9.86 -8.92
CA LEU A 22 8.04 -10.09 -8.00
C LEU A 22 6.71 -10.37 -8.71
N GLN A 23 6.46 -9.80 -9.90
CA GLN A 23 5.21 -10.05 -10.64
C GLN A 23 4.99 -11.52 -11.00
N GLN A 24 6.05 -12.34 -11.01
CA GLN A 24 5.93 -13.78 -11.29
C GLN A 24 5.13 -14.52 -10.21
N PHE A 25 4.99 -13.94 -9.01
CA PHE A 25 4.19 -14.50 -7.93
C PHE A 25 2.71 -14.11 -8.00
N LEU A 26 2.32 -13.27 -8.96
CA LEU A 26 0.92 -12.92 -9.18
C LEU A 26 0.18 -13.95 -10.04
N PRO A 27 -1.15 -14.07 -9.87
CA PRO A 27 -2.00 -14.77 -10.82
C PRO A 27 -1.83 -14.27 -12.26
N PRO A 28 -2.10 -15.10 -13.29
CA PRO A 28 -1.85 -14.72 -14.68
C PRO A 28 -2.53 -13.42 -15.14
N ASN A 29 -3.76 -13.15 -14.69
CA ASN A 29 -4.49 -11.93 -15.07
C ASN A 29 -3.87 -10.68 -14.44
N ASP A 30 -3.56 -10.74 -13.14
CA ASP A 30 -2.90 -9.65 -12.41
C ASP A 30 -1.49 -9.38 -12.97
N ARG A 31 -0.77 -10.45 -13.35
CA ARG A 31 0.54 -10.33 -14.00
C ARG A 31 0.46 -9.58 -15.33
N LYS A 32 -0.54 -9.88 -16.16
CA LYS A 32 -0.77 -9.14 -17.41
C LYS A 32 -1.09 -7.67 -17.12
N MET A 33 -1.94 -7.41 -16.12
CA MET A 33 -2.31 -6.04 -15.77
C MET A 33 -1.11 -5.23 -15.27
N ILE A 34 -0.31 -5.79 -14.35
CA ILE A 34 0.84 -5.07 -13.83
C ILE A 34 1.94 -4.86 -14.88
N GLN A 35 2.07 -5.76 -15.85
CA GLN A 35 2.96 -5.58 -16.99
C GLN A 35 2.59 -4.33 -17.79
N LEU A 36 1.29 -4.09 -18.03
CA LEU A 36 0.81 -2.87 -18.71
C LEU A 36 1.13 -1.60 -17.91
N TRP A 37 1.07 -1.67 -16.58
CA TRP A 37 1.52 -0.58 -15.71
C TRP A 37 3.03 -0.34 -15.84
N PHE A 38 3.86 -1.38 -15.84
CA PHE A 38 5.31 -1.24 -16.05
C PHE A 38 5.64 -0.63 -17.42
N ASP A 39 4.97 -1.07 -18.47
CA ASP A 39 5.14 -0.53 -19.82
C ASP A 39 4.70 0.93 -19.91
N LYS A 40 3.73 1.35 -19.10
CA LYS A 40 3.39 2.78 -18.99
C LYS A 40 4.50 3.57 -18.29
N LEU A 41 4.94 3.11 -17.12
CA LEU A 41 5.88 3.83 -16.26
C LEU A 41 7.27 3.96 -16.88
N ILE A 42 7.74 2.94 -17.64
CA ILE A 42 9.05 2.98 -18.30
C ILE A 42 9.14 4.14 -19.30
N ASN A 43 8.03 4.53 -19.92
CA ASN A 43 7.94 5.58 -20.94
C ASN A 43 7.68 7.00 -20.37
N MET A 44 7.71 7.16 -19.04
CA MET A 44 7.45 8.43 -18.34
C MET A 44 8.75 9.12 -17.88
N ASP A 45 9.68 9.36 -18.80
CA ASP A 45 10.99 10.00 -18.55
C ASP A 45 11.20 11.33 -19.26
N ARG A 46 10.15 11.91 -19.87
CA ARG A 46 10.30 13.10 -20.73
C ARG A 46 10.75 14.35 -19.98
N ASN A 47 10.42 14.44 -18.70
CA ASN A 47 10.80 15.53 -17.82
C ASN A 47 10.86 15.06 -16.36
N VAL A 48 11.46 15.88 -15.50
CA VAL A 48 11.69 15.56 -14.08
C VAL A 48 10.38 15.27 -13.34
N GLU A 49 9.30 15.98 -13.64
CA GLU A 49 8.00 15.75 -13.02
C GLU A 49 7.47 14.34 -13.34
N GLN A 50 7.53 13.91 -14.60
CA GLN A 50 7.17 12.54 -14.98
C GLN A 50 8.07 11.51 -14.29
N MET A 51 9.37 11.78 -14.17
CA MET A 51 10.31 10.90 -13.48
C MET A 51 9.97 10.73 -12.00
N ILE A 52 9.57 11.79 -11.32
CA ILE A 52 9.10 11.75 -9.93
C ILE A 52 7.82 10.92 -9.84
N ILE A 53 6.82 11.24 -10.68
CA ILE A 53 5.53 10.52 -10.69
C ILE A 53 5.75 9.03 -10.92
N ARG A 54 6.51 8.62 -11.94
CA ARG A 54 6.70 7.19 -12.20
C ARG A 54 7.45 6.48 -11.08
N SER A 55 8.32 7.20 -10.35
CA SER A 55 9.07 6.64 -9.22
C SER A 55 8.15 6.37 -8.04
N ASP A 56 7.24 7.31 -7.73
CA ASP A 56 6.22 7.14 -6.69
C ASP A 56 5.32 5.93 -6.99
N TYR A 57 4.83 5.83 -8.23
CA TYR A 57 3.99 4.70 -8.66
C TYR A 57 4.74 3.38 -8.61
N MET A 58 5.98 3.34 -9.10
CA MET A 58 6.78 2.12 -9.08
C MET A 58 7.05 1.64 -7.65
N TRP A 59 7.39 2.56 -6.75
CA TRP A 59 7.56 2.23 -5.34
C TRP A 59 6.28 1.67 -4.70
N PHE A 60 5.13 2.33 -4.92
CA PHE A 60 3.87 1.87 -4.37
C PHE A 60 3.44 0.51 -4.93
N ILE A 61 3.69 0.27 -6.23
CA ILE A 61 3.51 -1.05 -6.83
C ILE A 61 4.39 -2.12 -6.16
N LEU A 62 5.65 -1.81 -5.86
CA LEU A 62 6.53 -2.77 -5.17
C LEU A 62 5.96 -3.19 -3.82
N LEU A 63 5.41 -2.27 -3.03
CA LEU A 63 4.78 -2.59 -1.75
C LEU A 63 3.59 -3.55 -1.90
N MET A 64 2.76 -3.36 -2.93
CA MET A 64 1.66 -4.29 -3.23
C MET A 64 2.18 -5.66 -3.68
N LEU A 65 3.26 -5.68 -4.48
CA LEU A 65 3.87 -6.92 -4.97
C LEU A 65 4.52 -7.73 -3.84
N GLN A 66 5.10 -7.08 -2.82
CA GLN A 66 5.59 -7.75 -1.62
C GLN A 66 4.47 -8.48 -0.88
N GLY A 67 3.29 -7.85 -0.77
CA GLY A 67 2.06 -8.47 -0.25
C GLY A 67 1.35 -9.42 -1.22
N ARG A 68 1.87 -9.61 -2.45
CA ARG A 68 1.30 -10.45 -3.52
C ARG A 68 -0.16 -10.16 -3.84
N LYS A 69 -0.62 -8.94 -3.59
CA LYS A 69 -2.03 -8.55 -3.76
C LYS A 69 -2.11 -7.17 -4.37
N LEU A 70 -2.60 -7.12 -5.62
CA LEU A 70 -2.93 -5.85 -6.26
C LEU A 70 -4.20 -5.26 -5.64
N ARG A 71 -4.25 -3.93 -5.61
CA ARG A 71 -5.40 -3.15 -5.16
C ARG A 71 -5.83 -2.21 -6.27
N ASP A 72 -7.09 -1.78 -6.24
CA ASP A 72 -7.53 -0.68 -7.08
C ASP A 72 -6.64 0.55 -6.82
N PRO A 73 -6.30 1.35 -7.85
CA PRO A 73 -6.70 1.25 -9.26
C PRO A 73 -5.81 0.35 -10.14
N PHE A 74 -4.83 -0.37 -9.57
CA PHE A 74 -3.81 -1.13 -10.31
C PHE A 74 -4.30 -2.48 -10.87
N THR A 75 -5.52 -2.86 -10.54
CA THR A 75 -6.27 -3.97 -11.14
C THR A 75 -6.90 -3.58 -12.49
N LYS A 76 -6.81 -2.31 -12.89
CA LYS A 76 -7.35 -1.75 -14.13
C LYS A 76 -6.23 -1.15 -14.98
N LEU A 77 -6.55 -0.83 -16.23
CA LEU A 77 -5.60 -0.22 -17.15
C LEU A 77 -5.09 1.12 -16.63
N PRO A 78 -3.80 1.44 -16.82
CA PRO A 78 -3.28 2.76 -16.49
C PRO A 78 -3.96 3.84 -17.35
N PRO A 79 -4.29 5.01 -16.77
CA PRO A 79 -4.86 6.11 -17.52
C PRO A 79 -3.85 6.66 -18.55
N ILE A 80 -4.36 7.36 -19.56
CA ILE A 80 -3.52 8.01 -20.58
C ILE A 80 -2.61 9.06 -19.91
N HIS A 81 -3.16 9.83 -18.97
CA HIS A 81 -2.43 10.79 -18.16
C HIS A 81 -2.43 10.32 -16.71
N LEU A 82 -1.25 10.09 -16.13
CA LEU A 82 -1.12 9.71 -14.72
C LEU A 82 -0.99 10.99 -13.89
N PRO A 83 -1.96 11.27 -13.00
CA PRO A 83 -1.78 12.33 -12.01
C PRO A 83 -0.82 11.87 -10.91
N PRO A 84 -0.34 12.77 -10.04
CA PRO A 84 0.42 12.40 -8.85
C PRO A 84 -0.27 11.30 -8.04
N LEU A 85 0.49 10.32 -7.55
CA LEU A 85 -0.03 9.08 -6.93
C LEU A 85 -1.08 9.36 -5.84
N LYS A 86 -0.79 10.32 -4.96
CA LYS A 86 -1.67 10.71 -3.83
C LYS A 86 -3.05 11.22 -4.27
N LYS A 87 -3.17 11.73 -5.51
CA LYS A 87 -4.44 12.19 -6.07
C LYS A 87 -5.18 11.08 -6.81
N PHE A 88 -4.48 9.98 -7.14
CA PHE A 88 -5.01 8.89 -7.95
C PHE A 88 -5.49 7.71 -7.10
N VAL A 89 -4.71 7.35 -6.08
CA VAL A 89 -5.01 6.20 -5.22
C VAL A 89 -5.99 6.63 -4.13
N PRO A 90 -7.12 5.92 -3.95
CA PRO A 90 -8.03 6.18 -2.85
C PRO A 90 -7.30 6.09 -1.50
N LEU A 91 -7.60 7.01 -0.58
CA LEU A 91 -6.89 7.13 0.70
C LEU A 91 -6.85 5.79 1.48
N HIS A 92 -7.98 5.09 1.56
CA HIS A 92 -8.07 3.81 2.27
C HIS A 92 -7.15 2.73 1.67
N VAL A 93 -6.97 2.71 0.34
CA VAL A 93 -6.04 1.78 -0.31
C VAL A 93 -4.60 2.18 0.00
N TYR A 94 -4.31 3.48 -0.08
CA TYR A 94 -2.98 4.00 0.21
C TYR A 94 -2.55 3.62 1.63
N GLU A 95 -3.41 3.86 2.62
CA GLU A 95 -3.19 3.50 4.02
C GLU A 95 -3.05 1.98 4.19
N GLU A 96 -3.96 1.18 3.65
CA GLU A 96 -3.92 -0.28 3.78
C GLU A 96 -2.58 -0.87 3.27
N VAL A 97 -2.09 -0.37 2.13
CA VAL A 97 -0.83 -0.84 1.54
C VAL A 97 0.37 -0.44 2.42
N LEU A 98 0.39 0.78 2.95
CA LEU A 98 1.48 1.20 3.85
C LEU A 98 1.48 0.38 5.15
N ILE A 99 0.31 0.27 5.78
CA ILE A 99 0.09 -0.48 7.02
C ILE A 99 0.56 -1.93 6.87
N SER A 100 0.22 -2.58 5.75
CA SER A 100 0.56 -3.98 5.49
C SER A 100 2.07 -4.22 5.26
N ASN A 101 2.83 -3.16 5.00
CA ASN A 101 4.27 -3.22 4.73
C ASN A 101 5.11 -2.57 5.84
N GLU A 102 4.51 -2.13 6.95
CA GLU A 102 5.27 -1.66 8.11
C GLU A 102 5.81 -2.83 8.94
N PRO A 103 7.13 -2.88 9.23
CA PRO A 103 7.74 -4.00 9.93
C PRO A 103 7.36 -4.11 11.43
N ASN A 104 6.65 -3.12 12.00
CA ASN A 104 6.40 -3.02 13.45
C ASN A 104 4.94 -2.81 13.86
N MET A 105 3.98 -2.90 12.94
CA MET A 105 2.57 -2.67 13.28
C MET A 105 1.92 -3.93 13.86
N ILE A 106 1.84 -3.95 15.20
CA ILE A 106 0.87 -4.77 15.92
C ILE A 106 -0.51 -4.27 15.49
N TYR A 107 -1.28 -5.11 14.79
CA TYR A 107 -2.68 -4.83 14.47
C TYR A 107 -3.43 -4.55 15.78
N VAL A 108 -3.56 -3.28 16.16
CA VAL A 108 -4.55 -2.87 17.15
C VAL A 108 -5.87 -3.01 16.43
N ASN A 109 -6.47 -4.18 16.58
CA ASN A 109 -7.82 -4.47 16.13
C ASN A 109 -8.70 -3.35 16.69
N ARG A 110 -9.10 -2.38 15.86
CA ARG A 110 -10.12 -1.40 16.20
C ARG A 110 -11.41 -2.19 16.33
N LYS A 111 -11.60 -2.83 17.49
CA LYS A 111 -12.92 -3.24 17.95
C LYS A 111 -13.81 -2.01 17.80
N SER A 112 -14.94 -2.21 17.15
CA SER A 112 -15.94 -1.18 16.92
C SER A 112 -16.22 -0.45 18.23
N SER A 113 -16.49 0.85 18.13
CA SER A 113 -16.85 1.70 19.28
C SER A 113 -18.04 1.17 20.09
N ASP A 114 -18.76 0.18 19.57
CA ASP A 114 -19.88 -0.51 20.22
C ASP A 114 -19.45 -1.44 21.38
N ASP A 115 -18.22 -1.97 21.35
CA ASP A 115 -17.73 -2.87 22.42
C ASP A 115 -17.38 -2.11 23.72
N ILE A 116 -17.07 -0.81 23.64
CA ILE A 116 -16.68 0.01 24.80
C ILE A 116 -17.91 0.37 25.66
N LEU A 117 -19.10 0.45 25.05
CA LEU A 117 -20.34 0.73 25.79
C LEU A 117 -20.82 -0.50 26.58
N ASN A 118 -20.61 -1.71 26.07
CA ASN A 118 -21.01 -2.96 26.74
C ASN A 118 -20.16 -3.31 27.97
N LEU A 119 -18.95 -2.75 28.13
CA LEU A 119 -18.10 -3.01 29.29
C LEU A 119 -18.41 -2.12 30.50
N LYS A 120 -19.12 -0.99 30.31
CA LYS A 120 -19.48 -0.08 31.40
C LYS A 120 -20.76 -0.47 32.13
N GLU A 121 -21.63 -1.29 31.54
CA GLU A 121 -22.88 -1.71 32.20
C GLU A 121 -22.72 -2.93 33.13
N LYS A 122 -21.65 -3.72 32.99
CA LYS A 122 -21.45 -4.94 33.81
C LYS A 122 -20.73 -4.75 35.15
N LYS A 123 -20.36 -3.52 35.54
CA LYS A 123 -19.53 -3.29 36.74
C LYS A 123 -20.22 -2.62 37.93
N THR A 124 -21.55 -2.57 37.93
CA THR A 124 -22.34 -2.10 39.07
C THR A 124 -23.45 -3.12 39.37
N HIS A 125 -23.58 -3.51 40.64
CA HIS A 125 -24.37 -4.62 41.21
C HIS A 125 -23.58 -5.95 41.25
N ALA A 126 -23.28 -6.60 42.38
CA ALA A 126 -23.73 -6.54 43.77
C ALA A 126 -22.62 -7.22 44.65
N THR A 127 -22.24 -6.67 45.83
CA THR A 127 -22.62 -7.14 47.20
C THR A 127 -22.37 -8.64 47.42
N SER A 128 -21.73 -9.17 48.48
CA SER A 128 -21.75 -8.82 49.90
C SER A 128 -20.72 -9.73 50.61
N CYS A 129 -19.96 -9.22 51.58
CA CYS A 129 -19.22 -10.06 52.53
C CYS A 129 -20.18 -10.58 53.60
N SER A 130 -20.20 -11.89 53.84
CA SER A 130 -20.77 -12.50 55.04
C SER A 130 -19.77 -13.51 55.61
N SER A 131 -19.58 -13.40 56.92
CA SER A 131 -18.62 -14.07 57.79
C SER A 131 -18.98 -15.52 58.16
N LEU A 132 -18.03 -16.18 58.85
CA LEU A 132 -18.07 -17.45 59.63
C LEU A 132 -17.93 -18.72 58.77
N ASP A 133 -17.08 -19.69 59.11
CA ASP A 133 -16.73 -20.24 60.44
C ASP A 133 -15.26 -20.15 60.87
#